data_AF-A0A3Q0QZ95-F1
#
_entry.id   AF-A0A3Q0QZ95-F1
#
_cell.length_a   1.000
_cell.length_b   1.000
_cell.length_c   1.000
_cell.angle_alpha   90.00
_cell.angle_beta   90.00
_cell.angle_gamma   90.00
#
_symmetry.space_group_name_H-M   'P 1'
#
loop_
_entity.id
_entity.type
_entity.pdbx_description
1 polymer ?
#
loop_
_entity_poly.entity_id
_entity_poly.type
_entity_poly.pdbx_seq_one_letter_code
_entity_poly.pdbx_strand_id
1 'polypeptide(L)'
;MITFFLVGLTVHVVFFVSIFDIYFTSPLVHGMTPHSTPLAPPASRLVLVVADGLRADSLFTLLPNGSSRTPYLRHLIENEGTWGVSHTRVPTESRPGHVALIAGFYEDVSAVAKGWKENPVEFDSVFNESRHTWCWGSPDILPMFAKGATGDHVYTHTYPAAEEDFASTDASKLDTWVFTQVKSFFKSAKSNSTLKASLLEDKNVFFLHLLGIDTNGHAHRPMSQEYLDNIGLVDAGLAEVVSIIEDFFGNDGRTAYVFTSDHGMTNWGSHGAGHPSETLTPLVVWGAGVQKAQRVSEPQPYNNGYLQDWKLEHLRRVDVSQADIAPLMASLIGVPIPVNSVGVLPLPYLNNSDQFKAESMYTNAIQVLEQFKVKMTQKKETTLSFLFTSYQYISLCQSLISHSLEGLVYYHTYDRFFLGCSVVLGFVGWTSYVVLVILKTHASLNRHPNLSKQMM
;
A
#
# COMPACT_ATOMS: atom_id res chain seq x y z
N MET A 1 15.98 -40.58 -44.09
CA MET A 1 16.21 -39.13 -44.15
C MET A 1 15.00 -38.34 -43.66
N ILE A 2 13.80 -38.54 -44.21
CA ILE A 2 12.56 -37.85 -43.76
C ILE A 2 12.25 -38.13 -42.28
N THR A 3 12.33 -39.40 -41.83
CA THR A 3 12.10 -39.75 -40.41
C THR A 3 13.08 -39.05 -39.46
N PHE A 4 14.36 -38.97 -39.83
CA PHE A 4 15.37 -38.26 -39.04
C PHE A 4 15.06 -36.75 -38.96
N PHE A 5 14.64 -36.14 -40.08
CA PHE A 5 14.22 -34.74 -40.11
C PHE A 5 12.97 -34.48 -39.24
N LEU A 6 11.95 -35.35 -39.34
CA LEU A 6 10.73 -35.22 -38.54
C LEU A 6 11.00 -35.40 -37.04
N VAL A 7 11.84 -36.36 -36.66
CA VAL A 7 12.26 -36.55 -35.26
C VAL A 7 13.08 -35.35 -34.78
N GLY A 8 14.04 -34.89 -35.59
CA GLY A 8 14.84 -33.71 -35.28
C GLY A 8 13.98 -32.46 -35.08
N LEU A 9 13.05 -32.19 -35.99
CA LEU A 9 12.11 -31.07 -35.88
C LEU A 9 11.24 -31.20 -34.62
N THR A 10 10.72 -32.40 -34.33
CA THR A 10 9.89 -32.65 -33.14
C THR A 10 10.67 -32.36 -31.85
N VAL A 11 11.92 -32.81 -31.75
CA VAL A 11 12.78 -32.53 -30.58
C VAL A 11 13.02 -31.02 -30.41
N HIS A 12 13.27 -30.29 -31.50
CA HIS A 12 13.46 -28.84 -31.43
C HIS A 12 12.17 -28.12 -31.02
N VAL A 13 11.02 -28.56 -31.53
CA VAL A 13 9.72 -28.01 -31.11
C VAL A 13 9.48 -28.27 -29.63
N VAL A 14 9.74 -29.49 -29.13
CA VAL A 14 9.61 -29.82 -27.71
C VAL A 14 10.54 -28.94 -26.87
N PHE A 15 11.81 -28.82 -27.24
CA PHE A 15 12.78 -27.98 -26.51
C PHE A 15 12.38 -26.51 -26.52
N PHE A 16 11.91 -26.00 -27.66
CA PHE A 16 11.41 -24.64 -27.77
C PHE A 16 10.19 -24.40 -26.87
N VAL A 17 9.20 -25.31 -26.89
CA VAL A 17 8.01 -25.23 -26.04
C VAL A 17 8.38 -25.32 -24.55
N SER A 18 9.35 -26.14 -24.17
CA SER A 18 9.79 -26.24 -22.77
C SER A 18 10.45 -24.97 -22.24
N ILE A 19 11.05 -24.11 -23.08
CA ILE A 19 11.52 -22.78 -22.63
C ILE A 19 10.33 -21.96 -22.12
N PHE A 20 9.18 -22.05 -22.81
CA PHE A 20 7.98 -21.36 -22.35
C PHE A 20 7.49 -21.91 -21.01
N ASP A 21 7.43 -23.23 -20.85
CA ASP A 21 7.00 -23.86 -19.59
C ASP A 21 7.94 -23.56 -18.40
N ILE A 22 9.25 -23.45 -18.65
CA ILE A 22 10.26 -23.17 -17.61
C ILE A 22 10.18 -21.72 -17.12
N TYR A 23 10.06 -20.76 -18.03
CA TYR A 23 10.20 -19.34 -17.71
C TYR A 23 8.88 -18.61 -17.53
N PHE A 24 7.78 -19.18 -17.98
CA PHE A 24 6.48 -18.51 -17.98
C PHE A 24 5.46 -19.35 -17.19
N THR A 25 5.36 -19.06 -15.90
CA THR A 25 4.51 -19.83 -14.98
C THR A 25 3.46 -18.93 -14.37
N SER A 26 2.23 -19.44 -14.24
CA SER A 26 1.16 -18.64 -13.62
C SER A 26 1.51 -18.30 -12.16
N PRO A 27 1.48 -17.01 -11.79
CA PRO A 27 1.67 -16.59 -10.40
C PRO A 27 0.50 -17.07 -9.52
N LEU A 28 -0.65 -17.36 -10.13
CA LEU A 28 -1.85 -17.75 -9.41
C LEU A 28 -1.71 -19.12 -8.76
N VAL A 29 -2.27 -19.18 -7.56
CA VAL A 29 -2.41 -20.34 -6.69
C VAL A 29 -3.86 -20.38 -6.30
N HIS A 30 -4.46 -21.57 -6.26
CA HIS A 30 -5.85 -21.75 -5.87
C HIS A 30 -5.95 -22.66 -4.65
N GLY A 31 -7.06 -22.56 -3.91
CA GLY A 31 -7.33 -23.40 -2.73
C GLY A 31 -6.74 -22.88 -1.42
N MET A 32 -6.33 -21.61 -1.36
CA MET A 32 -5.90 -20.97 -0.12
C MET A 32 -7.10 -20.41 0.65
N THR A 33 -6.94 -20.28 1.97
CA THR A 33 -7.93 -19.64 2.83
C THR A 33 -7.62 -18.14 2.92
N PRO A 34 -8.62 -17.25 2.74
CA PRO A 34 -8.45 -15.81 2.98
C PRO A 34 -8.36 -15.50 4.47
N HIS A 35 -7.46 -14.59 4.86
CA HIS A 35 -7.26 -14.16 6.24
C HIS A 35 -7.51 -12.66 6.39
N SER A 36 -8.25 -12.28 7.45
CA SER A 36 -8.50 -10.89 7.82
C SER A 36 -8.01 -10.60 9.22
N THR A 37 -7.63 -9.34 9.46
CA THR A 37 -7.19 -8.90 10.79
C THR A 37 -8.39 -8.87 11.75
N PRO A 38 -8.31 -9.48 12.94
CA PRO A 38 -9.43 -9.59 13.88
C PRO A 38 -9.71 -8.29 14.67
N LEU A 39 -9.17 -7.15 14.22
CA LEU A 39 -9.30 -5.85 14.86
C LEU A 39 -10.15 -4.92 14.00
N ALA A 40 -10.83 -3.98 14.67
CA ALA A 40 -11.66 -3.00 13.97
C ALA A 40 -10.83 -2.14 13.01
N PRO A 41 -11.24 -2.01 11.74
CA PRO A 41 -10.49 -1.23 10.76
C PRO A 41 -10.64 0.28 10.98
N PRO A 42 -9.60 1.06 10.66
CA PRO A 42 -9.61 2.50 10.86
C PRO A 42 -10.49 3.25 9.86
N ALA A 43 -10.83 2.66 8.71
CA ALA A 43 -11.75 3.22 7.73
C ALA A 43 -12.99 2.33 7.54
N SER A 44 -14.14 2.94 7.23
CA SER A 44 -15.33 2.23 6.78
C SER A 44 -15.39 2.12 5.26
N ARG A 45 -14.69 2.99 4.54
CA ARG A 45 -14.69 3.03 3.08
C ARG A 45 -13.36 3.51 2.51
N LEU A 46 -13.07 3.05 1.31
CA LEU A 46 -11.87 3.35 0.55
C LEU A 46 -12.23 4.05 -0.75
N VAL A 47 -11.51 5.11 -1.09
CA VAL A 47 -11.54 5.73 -2.43
C VAL A 47 -10.18 5.51 -3.07
N LEU A 48 -10.15 4.67 -4.11
CA LEU A 48 -8.97 4.42 -4.94
C LEU A 48 -9.09 5.24 -6.22
N VAL A 49 -8.09 6.07 -6.49
CA VAL A 49 -7.99 6.87 -7.71
C VAL A 49 -6.70 6.48 -8.42
N VAL A 50 -6.81 5.95 -9.62
CA VAL A 50 -5.66 5.59 -10.47
C VAL A 50 -5.69 6.49 -11.69
N ALA A 51 -4.66 7.33 -11.80
CA ALA A 51 -4.44 8.24 -12.91
C ALA A 51 -3.47 7.60 -13.90
N ASP A 52 -4.00 6.84 -14.86
CA ASP A 52 -3.26 5.99 -15.78
C ASP A 52 -2.17 6.77 -16.53
N GLY A 53 -0.98 6.19 -16.66
CA GLY A 53 0.17 6.79 -17.35
C GLY A 53 0.79 8.01 -16.65
N LEU A 54 0.45 8.28 -15.39
CA LEU A 54 1.00 9.41 -14.63
C LEU A 54 2.38 9.10 -14.03
N ARG A 55 3.38 9.84 -14.50
CA ARG A 55 4.75 9.77 -13.98
C ARG A 55 4.88 10.48 -12.62
N ALA A 56 5.70 9.92 -11.72
CA ALA A 56 6.00 10.55 -10.44
C ALA A 56 6.60 11.95 -10.59
N ASP A 57 7.54 12.12 -11.52
CA ASP A 57 8.20 13.42 -11.74
C ASP A 57 7.23 14.49 -12.26
N SER A 58 6.27 14.11 -13.11
CA SER A 58 5.29 15.02 -13.68
C SER A 58 4.31 15.55 -12.63
N LEU A 59 4.00 14.76 -11.60
CA LEU A 59 3.18 15.18 -10.47
C LEU A 59 3.96 15.99 -9.44
N PHE A 60 5.17 15.55 -9.05
CA PHE A 60 5.89 16.13 -7.90
C PHE A 60 6.72 17.38 -8.25
N THR A 61 7.11 17.56 -9.52
CA THR A 61 7.95 18.70 -9.93
C THR A 61 7.16 20.00 -9.91
N LEU A 62 7.73 21.04 -9.30
CA LEU A 62 7.15 22.38 -9.30
C LEU A 62 7.32 23.06 -10.66
N LEU A 63 6.38 23.95 -10.98
CA LEU A 63 6.49 24.84 -12.14
C LEU A 63 7.64 25.85 -11.93
N PRO A 64 8.15 26.49 -13.01
CA PRO A 64 9.26 27.45 -12.90
C PRO A 64 9.02 28.64 -11.96
N ASN A 65 7.75 28.99 -11.73
CA ASN A 65 7.33 30.04 -10.79
C ASN A 65 7.24 29.56 -9.32
N GLY A 66 7.58 28.29 -9.05
CA GLY A 66 7.52 27.67 -7.73
C GLY A 66 6.16 27.12 -7.30
N SER A 67 5.10 27.26 -8.11
CA SER A 67 3.78 26.68 -7.79
C SER A 67 3.69 25.20 -8.20
N SER A 68 2.87 24.42 -7.51
CA SER A 68 2.52 23.07 -7.93
C SER A 68 1.48 23.09 -9.05
N ARG A 69 1.62 22.20 -10.03
CA ARG A 69 0.57 21.87 -11.01
C ARG A 69 -0.62 21.18 -10.36
N THR A 70 -0.35 20.45 -9.28
CA THR A 70 -1.30 19.69 -8.48
C THR A 70 -1.40 20.31 -7.07
N PRO A 71 -1.94 21.53 -6.93
CA PRO A 71 -1.97 22.21 -5.64
C PRO A 71 -2.72 21.44 -4.56
N TYR A 72 -3.78 20.69 -4.90
CA TYR A 72 -4.53 19.90 -3.94
C TYR A 72 -3.73 18.70 -3.43
N LEU A 73 -3.18 17.87 -4.32
CA LEU A 73 -2.32 16.74 -3.95
C LEU A 73 -1.04 17.21 -3.24
N ARG A 74 -0.48 18.35 -3.67
CA ARG A 74 0.67 18.97 -2.98
C ARG A 74 0.32 19.35 -1.55
N HIS A 75 -0.83 19.96 -1.32
CA HIS A 75 -1.31 20.26 0.02
C HIS A 75 -1.46 18.99 0.87
N LEU A 76 -2.02 17.91 0.31
CA LEU A 76 -2.14 16.63 1.02
C LEU A 76 -0.78 16.04 1.41
N ILE A 77 0.19 16.05 0.48
CA ILE A 77 1.57 15.62 0.72
C ILE A 77 2.22 16.40 1.86
N GLU A 78 2.02 17.71 1.88
CA GLU A 78 2.68 18.60 2.84
C GLU A 78 2.06 18.59 4.24
N ASN A 79 0.77 18.23 4.37
CA ASN A 79 0.01 18.48 5.59
C ASN A 79 -0.81 17.29 6.13
N GLU A 80 -1.36 16.44 5.26
CA GLU A 80 -2.44 15.51 5.65
C GLU A 80 -2.05 14.03 5.52
N GLY A 81 -1.27 13.68 4.50
CA GLY A 81 -1.05 12.30 4.09
C GLY A 81 0.40 11.82 4.13
N THR A 82 0.58 10.54 3.81
CA THR A 82 1.88 9.93 3.54
C THR A 82 2.04 9.76 2.04
N TRP A 83 3.26 9.93 1.55
CA TRP A 83 3.55 9.96 0.13
C TRP A 83 4.88 9.28 -0.20
N GLY A 84 5.04 8.91 -1.46
CA GLY A 84 6.28 8.39 -2.00
C GLY A 84 6.12 7.91 -3.43
N VAL A 85 7.02 7.02 -3.85
CA VAL A 85 6.96 6.38 -5.16
C VAL A 85 6.50 4.94 -5.03
N SER A 86 5.50 4.58 -5.83
CA SER A 86 5.14 3.19 -6.10
C SER A 86 6.00 2.68 -7.25
N HIS A 87 6.71 1.59 -7.02
CA HIS A 87 7.59 0.95 -8.00
C HIS A 87 6.80 -0.14 -8.75
N THR A 88 6.38 0.17 -9.98
CA THR A 88 5.76 -0.81 -10.89
C THR A 88 6.81 -1.71 -11.54
N ARG A 89 6.39 -2.84 -12.11
CA ARG A 89 7.26 -3.85 -12.74
C ARG A 89 6.94 -4.01 -14.22
N VAL A 90 7.91 -4.53 -14.96
CA VAL A 90 7.73 -4.92 -16.36
C VAL A 90 6.81 -6.15 -16.44
N PRO A 91 5.86 -6.19 -17.39
CA PRO A 91 5.59 -5.16 -18.39
C PRO A 91 4.78 -4.00 -17.77
N THR A 92 5.22 -2.76 -18.01
CA THR A 92 4.56 -1.54 -17.53
C THR A 92 3.36 -1.21 -18.41
N GLU A 93 2.39 -2.12 -18.39
CA GLU A 93 1.13 -2.04 -19.14
C GLU A 93 -0.03 -1.85 -18.15
N SER A 94 -1.13 -1.25 -18.60
CA SER A 94 -2.20 -0.83 -17.70
C SER A 94 -2.80 -2.00 -16.91
N ARG A 95 -3.11 -3.12 -17.59
CA ARG A 95 -3.68 -4.31 -16.93
C ARG A 95 -2.75 -4.87 -15.82
N PRO A 96 -1.49 -5.27 -16.09
CA PRO A 96 -0.58 -5.75 -15.06
C PRO A 96 -0.39 -4.78 -13.89
N GLY A 97 -0.32 -3.47 -14.16
CA GLY A 97 -0.22 -2.45 -13.12
C GLY A 97 -1.44 -2.41 -12.21
N HIS A 98 -2.65 -2.44 -12.78
CA HIS A 98 -3.90 -2.51 -12.02
C HIS A 98 -4.04 -3.80 -11.21
N VAL A 99 -3.63 -4.94 -11.75
CA VAL A 99 -3.61 -6.21 -11.02
C VAL A 99 -2.65 -6.14 -9.82
N ALA A 100 -1.47 -5.56 -9.99
CA ALA A 100 -0.54 -5.35 -8.89
C ALA A 100 -1.14 -4.43 -7.81
N LEU A 101 -1.77 -3.32 -8.19
CA LEU A 101 -2.39 -2.38 -7.26
C LEU A 101 -3.53 -3.00 -6.45
N ILE A 102 -4.44 -3.73 -7.11
CA ILE A 102 -5.73 -4.13 -6.54
C ILE A 102 -5.74 -5.57 -6.01
N ALA A 103 -4.98 -6.47 -6.64
CA ALA A 103 -4.84 -7.87 -6.23
C ALA A 103 -3.48 -8.18 -5.57
N GLY A 104 -2.51 -7.27 -5.65
CA GLY A 104 -1.24 -7.40 -4.92
C GLY A 104 -0.28 -8.42 -5.50
N PHE A 105 -0.42 -8.81 -6.77
CA PHE A 105 0.51 -9.73 -7.43
C PHE A 105 0.89 -9.24 -8.82
N TYR A 106 2.03 -9.73 -9.30
CA TYR A 106 2.56 -9.34 -10.61
C TYR A 106 2.19 -10.40 -11.64
N GLU A 107 1.50 -9.97 -12.71
CA GLU A 107 1.23 -10.85 -13.84
C GLU A 107 2.53 -11.22 -14.58
N ASP A 108 2.58 -12.46 -15.07
CA ASP A 108 3.67 -12.94 -15.90
C ASP A 108 3.46 -12.47 -17.35
N VAL A 109 4.55 -12.13 -18.05
CA VAL A 109 4.57 -11.65 -19.44
C VAL A 109 3.79 -12.59 -20.39
N SER A 110 3.76 -13.89 -20.12
CA SER A 110 2.99 -14.87 -20.90
C SER A 110 1.49 -14.78 -20.75
N ALA A 111 0.98 -14.32 -19.60
CA ALA A 111 -0.44 -14.11 -19.37
C ALA A 111 -0.95 -12.94 -20.23
N VAL A 112 -0.11 -11.91 -20.41
CA VAL A 112 -0.36 -10.77 -21.30
C VAL A 112 -0.30 -11.19 -22.77
N ALA A 113 0.63 -12.06 -23.15
CA ALA A 113 0.78 -12.53 -24.54
C ALA A 113 -0.38 -13.43 -25.02
N LYS A 114 -1.12 -14.08 -24.12
CA LYS A 114 -2.25 -14.98 -24.46
C LYS A 114 -3.60 -14.26 -24.56
N GLY A 115 -3.69 -13.00 -24.17
CA GLY A 115 -4.92 -12.21 -24.23
C GLY A 115 -4.70 -10.76 -23.80
N TRP A 116 -4.53 -9.86 -24.78
CA TRP A 116 -4.31 -8.43 -24.54
C TRP A 116 -5.52 -7.72 -23.89
N LYS A 117 -6.75 -8.23 -24.11
CA LYS A 117 -7.99 -7.56 -23.68
C LYS A 117 -8.85 -8.34 -22.69
N GLU A 118 -8.63 -9.64 -22.52
CA GLU A 118 -9.39 -10.45 -21.56
C GLU A 118 -8.45 -11.31 -20.73
N ASN A 119 -8.68 -11.31 -19.42
CA ASN A 119 -7.97 -12.19 -18.51
C ASN A 119 -8.58 -13.60 -18.57
N PRO A 120 -7.83 -14.63 -18.97
CA PRO A 120 -8.34 -15.99 -19.02
C PRO A 120 -8.47 -16.67 -17.65
N VAL A 121 -8.00 -16.05 -16.55
CA VAL A 121 -8.00 -16.68 -15.21
C VAL A 121 -8.51 -15.73 -14.13
N GLU A 122 -9.60 -16.12 -13.47
CA GLU A 122 -10.14 -15.40 -12.31
C GLU A 122 -9.12 -15.32 -11.17
N PHE A 123 -9.04 -14.16 -10.52
CA PHE A 123 -8.20 -13.92 -9.35
C PHE A 123 -8.96 -13.13 -8.30
N ASP A 124 -8.50 -13.27 -7.06
CA ASP A 124 -9.02 -12.54 -5.91
C ASP A 124 -8.40 -11.14 -5.80
N SER A 125 -9.13 -10.18 -5.24
CA SER A 125 -8.74 -8.78 -5.20
C SER A 125 -9.39 -8.03 -4.04
N VAL A 126 -8.91 -6.82 -3.72
CA VAL A 126 -9.55 -6.00 -2.67
C VAL A 126 -11.02 -5.72 -2.98
N PHE A 127 -11.40 -5.68 -4.26
CA PHE A 127 -12.80 -5.45 -4.66
C PHE A 127 -13.67 -6.69 -4.41
N ASN A 128 -13.12 -7.89 -4.64
CA ASN A 128 -13.78 -9.16 -4.32
C ASN A 128 -14.07 -9.29 -2.83
N GLU A 129 -13.13 -8.86 -1.99
CA GLU A 129 -13.22 -8.97 -0.54
C GLU A 129 -14.00 -7.80 0.11
N SER A 130 -14.35 -6.78 -0.68
CA SER A 130 -15.18 -5.65 -0.26
C SER A 130 -16.65 -6.02 -0.13
N ARG A 131 -17.41 -5.21 0.63
CA ARG A 131 -18.87 -5.37 0.70
C ARG A 131 -19.54 -4.91 -0.58
N HIS A 132 -19.18 -3.72 -1.05
CA HIS A 132 -19.59 -3.19 -2.34
C HIS A 132 -18.44 -2.42 -2.97
N THR A 133 -18.29 -2.53 -4.28
CA THR A 133 -17.37 -1.70 -5.06
C THR A 133 -18.14 -0.98 -6.17
N TRP A 134 -17.97 0.34 -6.29
CA TRP A 134 -18.44 1.11 -7.44
C TRP A 134 -17.25 1.63 -8.23
N CYS A 135 -17.18 1.28 -9.51
CA CYS A 135 -16.08 1.61 -10.41
C CYS A 135 -16.55 2.54 -11.54
N TRP A 136 -15.74 3.54 -11.88
CA TRP A 136 -15.95 4.41 -13.04
C TRP A 136 -14.68 4.53 -13.88
N GLY A 137 -14.77 4.33 -15.19
CA GLY A 137 -13.64 4.49 -16.12
C GLY A 137 -13.66 3.58 -17.35
N SER A 138 -12.51 3.04 -17.72
CA SER A 138 -12.30 2.35 -19.00
C SER A 138 -13.03 0.99 -19.08
N PRO A 139 -13.71 0.68 -20.20
CA PRO A 139 -14.22 -0.66 -20.47
C PRO A 139 -13.14 -1.74 -20.65
N ASP A 140 -11.88 -1.38 -20.84
CA ASP A 140 -10.77 -2.34 -20.96
C ASP A 140 -10.19 -2.72 -19.57
N ILE A 141 -10.41 -1.90 -18.53
CA ILE A 141 -9.91 -2.16 -17.17
C ILE A 141 -10.99 -2.69 -16.23
N LEU A 142 -12.11 -1.97 -16.12
CA LEU A 142 -13.11 -2.23 -15.07
C LEU A 142 -13.69 -3.65 -15.09
N PRO A 143 -14.07 -4.22 -16.25
CA PRO A 143 -14.70 -5.54 -16.29
C PRO A 143 -13.82 -6.67 -15.76
N MET A 144 -12.49 -6.55 -15.76
CA MET A 144 -11.62 -7.64 -15.29
C MET A 144 -11.76 -7.89 -13.78
N PHE A 145 -12.05 -6.85 -13.01
CA PHE A 145 -12.28 -6.96 -11.56
C PHE A 145 -13.74 -7.30 -11.21
N ALA A 146 -14.68 -7.04 -12.12
CA ALA A 146 -16.08 -7.41 -11.93
C ALA A 146 -16.36 -8.87 -12.34
N LYS A 147 -15.80 -9.31 -13.48
CA LYS A 147 -15.96 -10.70 -13.95
C LYS A 147 -15.36 -11.72 -12.97
N GLY A 148 -14.28 -11.34 -12.27
CA GLY A 148 -13.65 -12.18 -11.25
C GLY A 148 -14.28 -12.07 -9.85
N ALA A 149 -15.21 -11.14 -9.62
CA ALA A 149 -15.85 -10.94 -8.33
C ALA A 149 -16.84 -12.07 -8.02
N THR A 150 -16.79 -12.61 -6.79
CA THR A 150 -17.74 -13.64 -6.36
C THR A 150 -19.06 -13.01 -5.94
N GLY A 151 -19.87 -12.59 -6.91
CA GLY A 151 -21.25 -12.12 -6.71
C GLY A 151 -21.56 -10.74 -7.27
N ASP A 152 -22.81 -10.30 -7.07
CA ASP A 152 -23.38 -9.08 -7.66
C ASP A 152 -23.09 -7.81 -6.82
N HIS A 153 -21.83 -7.59 -6.44
CA HIS A 153 -21.43 -6.49 -5.54
C HIS A 153 -20.33 -5.56 -6.09
N VAL A 154 -19.81 -5.84 -7.29
CA VAL A 154 -18.87 -4.95 -8.01
C VAL A 154 -19.60 -4.33 -9.21
N TYR A 155 -19.88 -3.03 -9.13
CA TYR A 155 -20.65 -2.27 -10.11
C TYR A 155 -19.74 -1.45 -11.01
N THR A 156 -19.73 -1.73 -12.31
CA THR A 156 -18.88 -1.03 -13.28
C THR A 156 -19.68 -0.06 -14.14
N HIS A 157 -19.22 1.19 -14.19
CA HIS A 157 -19.76 2.23 -15.06
C HIS A 157 -18.68 2.68 -16.03
N THR A 158 -18.86 2.41 -17.31
CA THR A 158 -17.87 2.72 -18.35
C THR A 158 -18.41 3.72 -19.34
N TYR A 159 -17.55 4.59 -19.86
CA TYR A 159 -17.84 5.29 -21.11
C TYR A 159 -17.86 4.29 -22.28
N PRO A 160 -18.51 4.61 -23.41
CA PRO A 160 -18.44 3.77 -24.61
C PRO A 160 -17.00 3.58 -25.08
N ALA A 161 -16.63 2.37 -25.50
CA ALA A 161 -15.27 2.08 -26.00
C ALA A 161 -14.86 2.95 -27.21
N ALA A 162 -15.82 3.45 -27.99
CA ALA A 162 -15.55 4.39 -29.09
C ALA A 162 -15.08 5.77 -28.61
N GLU A 163 -15.22 6.11 -27.32
CA GLU A 163 -14.72 7.37 -26.76
C GLU A 163 -13.22 7.30 -26.40
N GLU A 164 -12.63 6.10 -26.32
CA GLU A 164 -11.18 5.84 -26.21
C GLU A 164 -10.47 6.09 -27.55
N ASP A 165 -10.68 7.28 -28.11
CA ASP A 165 -10.01 7.70 -29.33
C ASP A 165 -8.64 8.28 -28.98
N PHE A 166 -7.60 7.45 -29.10
CA PHE A 166 -6.20 7.85 -28.92
C PHE A 166 -5.70 8.87 -29.95
N ALA A 167 -6.48 9.17 -31.01
CA ALA A 167 -6.20 10.24 -31.95
C ALA A 167 -7.02 11.52 -31.66
N SER A 168 -7.82 11.53 -30.59
CA SER A 168 -8.60 12.69 -30.18
C SER A 168 -7.69 13.81 -29.69
N THR A 169 -8.02 15.05 -30.05
CA THR A 169 -7.24 16.24 -29.67
C THR A 169 -7.35 16.58 -28.18
N ASP A 170 -8.32 16.01 -27.46
CA ASP A 170 -8.49 16.22 -26.02
C ASP A 170 -9.04 14.96 -25.34
N ALA A 171 -8.14 14.18 -24.73
CA ALA A 171 -8.50 12.98 -23.98
C ALA A 171 -8.95 13.25 -22.53
N SER A 172 -8.81 14.49 -22.03
CA SER A 172 -9.19 14.85 -20.65
C SER A 172 -10.71 14.75 -20.40
N LYS A 173 -11.50 14.67 -21.48
CA LYS A 173 -12.93 14.38 -21.46
C LYS A 173 -13.25 13.04 -20.76
N LEU A 174 -12.36 12.04 -20.85
CA LEU A 174 -12.55 10.73 -20.21
C LEU A 174 -12.53 10.87 -18.68
N ASP A 175 -11.58 11.64 -18.15
CA ASP A 175 -11.48 11.92 -16.71
C ASP A 175 -12.64 12.79 -16.24
N THR A 176 -13.02 13.79 -17.05
CA THR A 176 -14.19 14.63 -16.80
C THR A 176 -15.49 13.81 -16.76
N TRP A 177 -15.62 12.79 -17.61
CA TRP A 177 -16.75 11.86 -17.59
C TRP A 177 -16.79 11.12 -16.25
N VAL A 178 -15.66 10.56 -15.79
CA VAL A 178 -15.57 9.85 -14.51
C VAL A 178 -16.00 10.74 -13.35
N PHE A 179 -15.43 11.94 -13.25
CA PHE A 179 -15.83 12.89 -12.21
C PHE A 179 -17.32 13.25 -12.30
N THR A 180 -17.86 13.44 -13.50
CA THR A 180 -19.30 13.73 -13.69
C THR A 180 -20.18 12.57 -13.20
N GLN A 181 -19.81 11.33 -13.49
CA GLN A 181 -20.56 10.16 -13.04
C GLN A 181 -20.52 10.02 -11.52
N VAL A 182 -19.37 10.20 -10.88
CA VAL A 182 -19.24 10.15 -9.42
C VAL A 182 -20.11 11.24 -8.76
N LYS A 183 -20.07 12.46 -9.29
CA LYS A 183 -20.92 13.57 -8.80
C LYS A 183 -22.41 13.27 -8.94
N SER A 184 -22.82 12.72 -10.08
CA SER A 184 -24.20 12.31 -10.33
C SER A 184 -24.62 11.17 -9.39
N PHE A 185 -23.74 10.20 -9.17
CA PHE A 185 -23.96 9.06 -8.30
C PHE A 185 -24.25 9.50 -6.86
N PHE A 186 -23.37 10.29 -6.25
CA PHE A 186 -23.57 10.79 -4.88
C PHE A 186 -24.78 11.74 -4.78
N LYS A 187 -25.09 12.50 -5.83
CA LYS A 187 -26.32 13.30 -5.88
C LYS A 187 -27.57 12.42 -5.87
N SER A 188 -27.59 11.36 -6.67
CA SER A 188 -28.71 10.41 -6.74
C SER A 188 -28.88 9.60 -5.44
N ALA A 189 -27.77 9.27 -4.78
CA ALA A 189 -27.75 8.60 -3.50
C ALA A 189 -28.43 9.40 -2.38
N LYS A 190 -28.51 10.74 -2.49
CA LYS A 190 -29.23 11.56 -1.49
C LYS A 190 -30.74 11.32 -1.52
N SER A 191 -31.32 10.95 -2.67
CA SER A 191 -32.76 10.69 -2.83
C SER A 191 -33.12 9.21 -2.94
N ASN A 192 -32.16 8.33 -3.22
CA ASN A 192 -32.36 6.87 -3.26
C ASN A 192 -32.02 6.24 -1.91
N SER A 193 -33.04 5.88 -1.11
CA SER A 193 -32.86 5.33 0.24
C SER A 193 -32.10 4.00 0.27
N THR A 194 -32.30 3.14 -0.73
CA THR A 194 -31.62 1.84 -0.83
C THR A 194 -30.14 2.03 -1.10
N LEU A 195 -29.81 2.85 -2.10
CA LEU A 195 -28.42 3.18 -2.42
C LEU A 195 -27.73 3.87 -1.24
N LYS A 196 -28.41 4.81 -0.59
CA LYS A 196 -27.88 5.47 0.62
C LYS A 196 -27.57 4.48 1.72
N ALA A 197 -28.44 3.50 1.96
CA ALA A 197 -28.22 2.48 2.98
C ALA A 197 -26.97 1.65 2.67
N SER A 198 -26.81 1.15 1.44
CA SER A 198 -25.61 0.41 1.02
C SER A 198 -24.33 1.24 1.16
N LEU A 199 -24.36 2.53 0.84
CA LEU A 199 -23.19 3.41 0.97
C LEU A 199 -22.77 3.66 2.42
N LEU A 200 -23.71 3.62 3.37
CA LEU A 200 -23.45 3.81 4.81
C LEU A 200 -22.90 2.57 5.51
N GLU A 201 -22.88 1.42 4.83
CA GLU A 201 -22.23 0.22 5.33
C GLU A 201 -20.70 0.34 5.35
N ASP A 202 -20.04 -0.63 5.98
CA ASP A 202 -18.59 -0.74 6.02
C ASP A 202 -18.03 -1.54 4.83
N LYS A 203 -16.71 -1.46 4.65
CA LYS A 203 -15.94 -2.20 3.63
C LYS A 203 -16.35 -1.84 2.20
N ASN A 204 -16.79 -0.60 2.00
CA ASN A 204 -17.15 -0.08 0.68
C ASN A 204 -15.91 0.46 -0.04
N VAL A 205 -15.84 0.26 -1.36
CA VAL A 205 -14.77 0.76 -2.22
C VAL A 205 -15.36 1.62 -3.35
N PHE A 206 -14.75 2.76 -3.62
CA PHE A 206 -15.00 3.61 -4.78
C PHE A 206 -13.74 3.64 -5.63
N PHE A 207 -13.82 3.17 -6.87
CA PHE A 207 -12.68 3.13 -7.78
C PHE A 207 -12.89 4.08 -8.96
N LEU A 208 -11.99 5.05 -9.10
CA LEU A 208 -11.95 5.99 -10.20
C LEU A 208 -10.71 5.69 -11.05
N HIS A 209 -10.95 5.21 -12.27
CA HIS A 209 -9.93 4.98 -13.27
C HIS A 209 -9.90 6.13 -14.28
N LEU A 210 -8.83 6.91 -14.27
CA LEU A 210 -8.68 8.13 -15.06
C LEU A 210 -7.67 7.89 -16.19
N LEU A 211 -8.17 7.69 -17.42
CA LEU A 211 -7.39 7.29 -18.61
C LEU A 211 -6.83 8.48 -19.42
N GLY A 212 -7.30 9.70 -19.15
CA GLY A 212 -7.00 10.87 -19.98
C GLY A 212 -5.50 11.21 -20.06
N ILE A 213 -4.77 11.03 -18.96
CA ILE A 213 -3.33 11.31 -18.88
C ILE A 213 -2.53 10.35 -19.78
N ASP A 214 -2.75 9.04 -19.69
CA ASP A 214 -2.10 8.04 -20.55
C ASP A 214 -2.39 8.32 -22.04
N THR A 215 -3.67 8.54 -22.36
CA THR A 215 -4.10 8.82 -23.75
C THR A 215 -3.42 10.06 -24.31
N ASN A 216 -3.36 11.15 -23.53
CA ASN A 216 -2.62 12.35 -23.91
C ASN A 216 -1.10 12.11 -23.98
N GLY A 217 -0.57 11.22 -23.13
CA GLY A 217 0.83 10.80 -23.15
C GLY A 217 1.21 10.09 -24.44
N HIS A 218 0.36 9.20 -24.96
CA HIS A 218 0.56 8.55 -26.27
C HIS A 218 0.41 9.55 -27.43
N ALA A 219 -0.66 10.35 -27.42
CA ALA A 219 -1.00 11.25 -28.52
C ALA A 219 -0.05 12.45 -28.64
N HIS A 220 0.28 13.07 -27.51
CA HIS A 220 0.97 14.37 -27.46
C HIS A 220 2.35 14.30 -26.81
N ARG A 221 2.74 13.16 -26.23
CA ARG A 221 3.97 12.88 -25.47
C ARG A 221 3.96 13.46 -24.06
N PRO A 222 4.64 12.83 -23.10
CA PRO A 222 4.83 13.43 -21.77
C PRO A 222 5.49 14.80 -21.86
N MET A 223 5.12 15.69 -20.95
CA MET A 223 5.52 17.09 -20.91
C MET A 223 4.92 18.00 -22.01
N SER A 224 4.03 17.49 -22.88
CA SER A 224 3.20 18.35 -23.72
C SER A 224 2.21 19.17 -22.87
N GLN A 225 1.68 20.25 -23.42
CA GLN A 225 0.70 21.07 -22.70
C GLN A 225 -0.56 20.27 -22.37
N GLU A 226 -1.02 19.40 -23.27
CA GLU A 226 -2.20 18.55 -23.12
C GLU A 226 -2.02 17.54 -21.97
N TYR A 227 -0.90 16.81 -21.94
CA TYR A 227 -0.58 15.88 -20.84
C TYR A 227 -0.51 16.61 -19.49
N LEU A 228 0.16 17.74 -19.49
CA LEU A 228 0.43 18.56 -18.32
C LEU A 228 -0.81 19.29 -17.79
N ASP A 229 -1.71 19.74 -18.65
CA ASP A 229 -2.99 20.35 -18.25
C ASP A 229 -3.99 19.30 -17.77
N ASN A 230 -3.97 18.09 -18.36
CA ASN A 230 -4.78 16.98 -17.87
C ASN A 230 -4.42 16.61 -16.43
N ILE A 231 -3.14 16.63 -16.05
CA ILE A 231 -2.72 16.42 -14.65
C ILE A 231 -3.35 17.48 -13.72
N GLY A 232 -3.36 18.75 -14.13
CA GLY A 232 -4.01 19.83 -13.37
C GLY A 232 -5.53 19.66 -13.29
N LEU A 233 -6.17 19.18 -14.37
CA LEU A 233 -7.59 18.85 -14.39
C LEU A 233 -7.92 17.71 -13.41
N VAL A 234 -7.10 16.67 -13.36
CA VAL A 234 -7.26 15.55 -12.42
C VAL A 234 -7.14 16.02 -10.97
N ASP A 235 -6.18 16.89 -10.65
CA ASP A 235 -6.04 17.46 -9.29
C ASP A 235 -7.26 18.27 -8.86
N ALA A 236 -7.76 19.14 -9.74
CA ALA A 236 -8.95 19.95 -9.47
C ALA A 236 -10.23 19.11 -9.34
N GLY A 237 -10.42 18.13 -10.23
CA GLY A 237 -11.55 17.20 -10.19
C GLY A 237 -11.53 16.30 -8.96
N LEU A 238 -10.34 15.86 -8.55
CA LEU A 238 -10.15 15.10 -7.31
C LEU A 238 -10.54 15.92 -6.08
N ALA A 239 -10.11 17.18 -5.99
CA ALA A 239 -10.48 18.06 -4.87
C ALA A 239 -12.01 18.22 -4.74
N GLU A 240 -12.71 18.38 -5.86
CA GLU A 240 -14.18 18.47 -5.90
C GLU A 240 -14.85 17.16 -5.47
N VAL A 241 -14.38 16.02 -5.99
CA VAL A 241 -14.95 14.71 -5.65
C VAL A 241 -14.74 14.36 -4.18
N VAL A 242 -13.54 14.60 -3.64
CA VAL A 242 -13.26 14.37 -2.21
C VAL A 242 -14.21 15.19 -1.34
N SER A 243 -14.40 16.47 -1.66
CA SER A 243 -15.36 17.34 -0.96
C SER A 243 -16.78 16.77 -0.97
N ILE A 244 -17.25 16.29 -2.13
CA ILE A 244 -18.59 15.69 -2.28
C ILE A 244 -18.75 14.40 -1.48
N ILE A 245 -17.72 13.55 -1.45
CA ILE A 245 -17.71 12.30 -0.70
C ILE A 245 -17.76 12.61 0.80
N GLU A 246 -16.87 13.46 1.30
CA GLU A 246 -16.83 13.85 2.71
C GLU A 246 -18.16 14.50 3.15
N ASP A 247 -18.72 15.41 2.35
CA ASP A 247 -20.02 16.03 2.63
C ASP A 247 -21.17 15.01 2.67
N PHE A 248 -21.16 14.02 1.78
CA PHE A 248 -22.19 12.98 1.74
C PHE A 248 -22.18 12.14 3.02
N PHE A 249 -20.99 11.82 3.53
CA PHE A 249 -20.80 11.06 4.76
C PHE A 249 -20.78 11.92 6.03
N GLY A 250 -20.97 13.23 5.90
CA GLY A 250 -21.03 14.15 7.03
C GLY A 250 -19.68 14.36 7.71
N ASN A 251 -18.57 14.25 6.97
CA ASN A 251 -17.20 14.40 7.46
C ASN A 251 -16.92 13.50 8.69
N ASP A 252 -17.37 12.25 8.62
CA ASP A 252 -17.28 11.28 9.73
C ASP A 252 -15.85 10.81 10.02
N GLY A 253 -14.87 11.19 9.19
CA GLY A 253 -13.47 10.79 9.33
C GLY A 253 -13.25 9.29 9.14
N ARG A 254 -14.15 8.60 8.40
CA ARG A 254 -14.11 7.15 8.16
C ARG A 254 -13.79 6.77 6.71
N THR A 255 -13.34 7.72 5.90
CA THR A 255 -12.90 7.48 4.53
C THR A 255 -11.38 7.49 4.43
N ALA A 256 -10.80 6.46 3.82
CA ALA A 256 -9.39 6.44 3.42
C ALA A 256 -9.29 6.67 1.90
N TYR A 257 -8.24 7.36 1.47
CA TYR A 257 -8.01 7.71 0.08
C TYR A 257 -6.63 7.25 -0.37
N VAL A 258 -6.56 6.65 -1.56
CA VAL A 258 -5.33 6.24 -2.23
C VAL A 258 -5.33 6.83 -3.63
N PHE A 259 -4.36 7.70 -3.92
CA PHE A 259 -4.11 8.24 -5.26
C PHE A 259 -2.79 7.72 -5.79
N THR A 260 -2.80 7.12 -6.98
CA THR A 260 -1.58 6.58 -7.61
C THR A 260 -1.69 6.45 -9.13
N SER A 261 -0.70 5.81 -9.76
CA SER A 261 -0.71 5.39 -11.16
C SER A 261 -0.25 3.94 -11.27
N ASP A 262 -0.73 3.26 -12.30
CA ASP A 262 -0.37 1.90 -12.69
C ASP A 262 1.00 1.83 -13.38
N HIS A 263 1.30 2.80 -14.24
CA HIS A 263 2.62 3.04 -14.82
C HIS A 263 2.86 4.52 -15.13
N GLY A 264 4.06 4.83 -15.58
CA GLY A 264 4.40 6.11 -16.20
C GLY A 264 4.54 5.97 -17.72
N MET A 265 5.40 6.79 -18.32
CA MET A 265 5.55 6.86 -19.77
C MET A 265 6.94 7.37 -20.15
N THR A 266 7.55 6.84 -21.20
CA THR A 266 8.78 7.41 -21.79
C THR A 266 8.51 8.75 -22.47
N ASN A 267 9.56 9.58 -22.65
CA ASN A 267 9.43 10.88 -23.31
C ASN A 267 8.91 10.82 -24.77
N TRP A 268 8.91 9.63 -25.38
CA TRP A 268 8.39 9.43 -26.73
C TRP A 268 6.89 9.06 -26.76
N GLY A 269 6.24 8.96 -25.59
CA GLY A 269 4.83 8.55 -25.49
C GLY A 269 4.65 7.05 -25.67
N SER A 270 5.51 6.25 -25.05
CA SER A 270 5.37 4.78 -25.03
C SER A 270 5.73 4.23 -23.65
N HIS A 271 5.11 3.12 -23.27
CA HIS A 271 5.36 2.35 -22.05
C HIS A 271 5.43 0.84 -22.38
N GLY A 272 5.61 -0.02 -21.37
CA GLY A 272 5.75 -1.48 -21.48
C GLY A 272 7.13 -2.01 -21.08
N ALA A 273 8.12 -1.14 -20.91
CA ALA A 273 9.50 -1.44 -20.55
C ALA A 273 9.89 -0.95 -19.14
N GLY A 274 11.17 -1.10 -18.80
CA GLY A 274 11.70 -0.90 -17.45
C GLY A 274 12.33 0.46 -17.18
N HIS A 275 12.08 1.49 -17.99
CA HIS A 275 12.69 2.80 -17.75
C HIS A 275 12.13 3.44 -16.46
N PRO A 276 12.91 4.22 -15.68
CA PRO A 276 12.41 4.90 -14.49
C PRO A 276 11.17 5.79 -14.74
N SER A 277 11.07 6.41 -15.91
CA SER A 277 9.88 7.20 -16.27
C SER A 277 8.63 6.34 -16.47
N GLU A 278 8.77 5.04 -16.71
CA GLU A 278 7.66 4.08 -16.80
C GLU A 278 7.40 3.42 -15.45
N THR A 279 8.46 3.22 -14.65
CA THR A 279 8.41 2.40 -13.44
C THR A 279 8.18 3.16 -12.13
N LEU A 280 8.39 4.47 -12.12
CA LEU A 280 8.18 5.32 -10.94
C LEU A 280 6.84 6.06 -11.03
N THR A 281 5.85 5.58 -10.29
CA THR A 281 4.52 6.19 -10.20
C THR A 281 4.33 6.94 -8.87
N PRO A 282 3.56 8.04 -8.83
CA PRO A 282 3.30 8.73 -7.58
C PRO A 282 2.41 7.88 -6.69
N LEU A 283 2.58 7.99 -5.37
CA LEU A 283 1.66 7.45 -4.38
C LEU A 283 1.40 8.50 -3.31
N VAL A 284 0.13 8.86 -3.12
CA VAL A 284 -0.34 9.76 -2.06
C VAL A 284 -1.52 9.09 -1.37
N VAL A 285 -1.43 8.92 -0.06
CA VAL A 285 -2.46 8.24 0.75
C VAL A 285 -2.81 9.15 1.93
N TRP A 286 -4.09 9.33 2.21
CA TRP A 286 -4.57 10.19 3.30
C TRP A 286 -5.93 9.74 3.83
N GLY A 287 -6.39 10.39 4.90
CA GLY A 287 -7.68 10.10 5.53
C GLY A 287 -7.58 9.08 6.67
N ALA A 288 -8.66 8.34 6.88
CA ALA A 288 -8.87 7.49 8.04
C ALA A 288 -7.80 6.39 8.15
N GLY A 289 -7.11 6.31 9.29
CA GLY A 289 -6.07 5.31 9.56
C GLY A 289 -4.72 5.56 8.93
N VAL A 290 -4.55 6.67 8.20
CA VAL A 290 -3.34 6.99 7.47
C VAL A 290 -2.44 7.94 8.27
N GLN A 291 -1.14 7.73 8.16
CA GLN A 291 -0.12 8.58 8.75
C GLN A 291 -0.10 9.97 8.10
N LYS A 292 -0.11 10.99 8.95
CA LYS A 292 0.03 12.38 8.53
C LYS A 292 1.45 12.68 8.05
N ALA A 293 1.58 13.74 7.25
CA ALA A 293 2.86 14.22 6.74
C ALA A 293 3.91 14.33 7.85
N GLN A 294 5.02 13.60 7.70
CA GLN A 294 6.11 13.56 8.67
C GLN A 294 7.27 14.42 8.19
N ARG A 295 7.74 15.32 9.05
CA ARG A 295 8.99 16.05 8.82
C ARG A 295 10.18 15.12 9.05
N VAL A 296 11.22 15.34 8.28
CA VAL A 296 12.45 14.55 8.35
C VAL A 296 13.28 15.01 9.55
N SER A 297 13.66 14.07 10.43
CA SER A 297 14.61 14.31 11.52
C SER A 297 16.00 13.72 11.24
N GLU A 298 16.10 12.79 10.28
CA GLU A 298 17.31 12.03 9.97
C GLU A 298 17.49 11.88 8.45
N PRO A 299 18.72 11.68 7.95
CA PRO A 299 18.94 11.45 6.52
C PRO A 299 18.07 10.32 5.96
N GLN A 300 17.39 10.60 4.85
CA GLN A 300 16.53 9.61 4.20
C GLN A 300 17.34 8.67 3.30
N PRO A 301 16.94 7.41 3.10
CA PRO A 301 17.69 6.41 2.34
C PRO A 301 17.59 6.58 0.80
N TYR A 302 17.40 7.81 0.30
CA TYR A 302 17.20 8.09 -1.13
C TYR A 302 18.30 9.00 -1.68
N ASN A 303 19.20 8.42 -2.47
CA ASN A 303 20.36 9.13 -3.05
C ASN A 303 20.20 9.44 -4.55
N ASN A 304 18.96 9.56 -5.04
CA ASN A 304 18.63 9.70 -6.46
C ASN A 304 18.40 11.15 -6.94
N GLY A 305 18.51 12.15 -6.06
CA GLY A 305 18.32 13.57 -6.39
C GLY A 305 16.86 14.04 -6.48
N TYR A 306 15.91 13.11 -6.59
CA TYR A 306 14.49 13.44 -6.80
C TYR A 306 13.88 14.27 -5.67
N LEU A 307 14.29 14.05 -4.41
CA LEU A 307 13.79 14.84 -3.29
C LEU A 307 14.10 16.34 -3.44
N GLN A 308 15.30 16.67 -3.92
CA GLN A 308 15.76 18.03 -4.16
C GLN A 308 15.09 18.65 -5.41
N ASP A 309 14.85 17.84 -6.44
CA ASP A 309 14.15 18.26 -7.65
C ASP A 309 12.68 18.60 -7.36
N TRP A 310 12.03 17.78 -6.54
CA TRP A 310 10.62 17.94 -6.16
C TRP A 310 10.39 18.93 -5.02
N LYS A 311 11.46 19.49 -4.43
CA LYS A 311 11.40 20.38 -3.26
C LYS A 311 10.64 19.75 -2.09
N LEU A 312 10.91 18.48 -1.82
CA LEU A 312 10.24 17.66 -0.79
C LEU A 312 11.24 17.01 0.19
N GLU A 313 12.51 17.42 0.19
CA GLU A 313 13.56 16.89 1.05
C GLU A 313 13.27 17.03 2.56
N HIS A 314 12.39 17.97 2.91
CA HIS A 314 11.96 18.25 4.27
C HIS A 314 10.82 17.34 4.77
N LEU A 315 10.24 16.51 3.89
CA LEU A 315 9.20 15.54 4.23
C LEU A 315 9.68 14.11 4.01
N ARG A 316 9.22 13.21 4.88
CA ARG A 316 9.55 11.80 4.82
C ARG A 316 8.88 11.18 3.58
N ARG A 317 9.69 10.68 2.66
CA ARG A 317 9.28 9.89 1.51
C ARG A 317 9.21 8.41 1.90
N VAL A 318 8.14 7.73 1.52
CA VAL A 318 7.95 6.30 1.79
C VAL A 318 7.67 5.59 0.48
N ASP A 319 8.69 4.98 -0.10
CA ASP A 319 8.53 4.18 -1.33
C ASP A 319 7.97 2.78 -1.02
N VAL A 320 7.20 2.23 -1.96
CA VAL A 320 6.60 0.90 -1.87
C VAL A 320 6.74 0.13 -3.18
N SER A 321 6.69 -1.19 -3.10
CA SER A 321 6.43 -1.99 -4.30
C SER A 321 4.95 -1.84 -4.67
N GLN A 322 4.60 -1.80 -5.96
CA GLN A 322 3.20 -1.58 -6.35
C GLN A 322 2.21 -2.60 -5.74
N ALA A 323 2.66 -3.86 -5.58
CA ALA A 323 1.89 -4.93 -4.93
C ALA A 323 1.57 -4.67 -3.44
N ASP A 324 2.33 -3.81 -2.75
CA ASP A 324 2.17 -3.47 -1.34
C ASP A 324 0.93 -2.60 -1.09
N ILE A 325 0.37 -2.00 -2.14
CA ILE A 325 -0.83 -1.14 -2.05
C ILE A 325 -2.08 -1.99 -1.75
N ALA A 326 -2.17 -3.22 -2.26
CA ALA A 326 -3.27 -4.13 -1.97
C ALA A 326 -3.42 -4.47 -0.46
N PRO A 327 -2.37 -4.96 0.25
CA PRO A 327 -2.48 -5.21 1.69
C PRO A 327 -2.67 -3.91 2.51
N LEU A 328 -2.17 -2.76 2.04
CA LEU A 328 -2.47 -1.46 2.65
C LEU A 328 -3.98 -1.17 2.59
N MET A 329 -4.57 -1.23 1.40
CA MET A 329 -6.01 -1.01 1.19
C MET A 329 -6.84 -1.99 2.02
N ALA A 330 -6.51 -3.28 1.97
CA ALA A 330 -7.23 -4.32 2.72
C ALA A 330 -7.20 -4.06 4.23
N SER A 331 -6.04 -3.66 4.78
CA SER A 331 -5.88 -3.34 6.20
C SER A 331 -6.65 -2.09 6.62
N LEU A 332 -6.74 -1.07 5.76
CA LEU A 332 -7.44 0.18 6.08
C LEU A 332 -8.95 -0.03 6.26
N ILE A 333 -9.57 -0.90 5.46
CA ILE A 333 -11.02 -1.19 5.53
C ILE A 333 -11.37 -2.51 6.20
N GLY A 334 -10.40 -3.34 6.58
CA GLY A 334 -10.62 -4.58 7.33
C GLY A 334 -11.27 -5.70 6.51
N VAL A 335 -10.85 -5.82 5.24
CA VAL A 335 -11.18 -6.96 4.37
C VAL A 335 -10.00 -7.93 4.34
N PRO A 336 -10.21 -9.20 3.97
CA PRO A 336 -9.11 -10.11 3.73
C PRO A 336 -8.09 -9.55 2.72
N ILE A 337 -6.81 -9.86 2.95
CA ILE A 337 -5.77 -9.54 1.97
C ILE A 337 -5.94 -10.51 0.79
N PRO A 338 -5.92 -10.04 -0.48
CA PRO A 338 -6.16 -10.90 -1.63
C PRO A 338 -5.27 -12.15 -1.60
N VAL A 339 -5.85 -13.31 -1.88
CA VAL A 339 -5.19 -14.58 -1.55
C VAL A 339 -3.89 -14.84 -2.31
N ASN A 340 -3.72 -14.19 -3.47
CA ASN A 340 -2.49 -14.24 -4.27
C ASN A 340 -1.54 -13.05 -4.03
N SER A 341 -1.86 -12.16 -3.09
CA SER A 341 -1.03 -10.99 -2.82
C SER A 341 0.36 -11.38 -2.33
N VAL A 342 1.38 -10.88 -2.99
CA VAL A 342 2.79 -10.96 -2.56
C VAL A 342 3.27 -9.65 -1.93
N GLY A 343 2.35 -8.69 -1.76
CA GLY A 343 2.64 -7.39 -1.17
C GLY A 343 2.96 -7.47 0.32
N VAL A 344 3.82 -6.57 0.77
CA VAL A 344 4.19 -6.41 2.18
C VAL A 344 3.52 -5.15 2.72
N LEU A 345 2.76 -5.28 3.81
CA LEU A 345 2.03 -4.15 4.41
C LEU A 345 2.99 -2.98 4.74
N PRO A 346 2.85 -1.80 4.08
CA PRO A 346 3.77 -0.69 4.29
C PRO A 346 3.41 0.08 5.57
N LEU A 347 3.89 -0.41 6.71
CA LEU A 347 3.61 0.16 8.04
C LEU A 347 3.77 1.68 8.19
N PRO A 348 4.74 2.36 7.53
CA PRO A 348 4.87 3.82 7.68
C PRO A 348 3.64 4.60 7.18
N TYR A 349 2.80 4.00 6.33
CA TYR A 349 1.53 4.60 5.90
C TYR A 349 0.42 4.50 6.96
N LEU A 350 0.55 3.63 7.96
CA LEU A 350 -0.51 3.39 8.95
C LEU A 350 -0.32 4.24 10.21
N ASN A 351 -1.38 4.95 10.58
CA ASN A 351 -1.53 5.65 11.86
C ASN A 351 -2.53 4.92 12.75
N ASN A 352 -2.04 3.87 13.40
CA ASN A 352 -2.82 3.05 14.32
C ASN A 352 -1.91 2.52 15.43
N SER A 353 -2.48 1.85 16.43
CA SER A 353 -1.72 1.26 17.54
C SER A 353 -0.69 0.24 17.05
N ASP A 354 0.38 0.05 17.82
CA ASP A 354 1.39 -0.98 17.52
C ASP A 354 0.77 -2.38 17.51
N GLN A 355 -0.27 -2.61 18.33
CA GLN A 355 -1.06 -3.84 18.30
C GLN A 355 -1.74 -4.04 16.93
N PHE A 356 -2.41 -3.01 16.41
CA PHE A 356 -3.05 -3.10 15.09
C PHE A 356 -2.02 -3.38 14.00
N LYS A 357 -0.90 -2.65 14.00
CA LYS A 357 0.19 -2.84 13.05
C LYS A 357 0.76 -4.25 13.09
N ALA A 358 0.99 -4.79 14.29
CA ALA A 358 1.51 -6.14 14.48
C ALA A 358 0.53 -7.21 14.00
N GLU A 359 -0.76 -7.10 14.35
CA GLU A 359 -1.79 -8.05 13.94
C GLU A 359 -2.04 -8.02 12.42
N SER A 360 -2.03 -6.83 11.80
CA SER A 360 -2.14 -6.70 10.34
C SER A 360 -0.91 -7.26 9.62
N MET A 361 0.30 -7.03 10.13
CA MET A 361 1.51 -7.67 9.59
C MET A 361 1.48 -9.19 9.75
N TYR A 362 1.01 -9.69 10.89
CA TYR A 362 0.84 -11.12 11.11
C TYR A 362 -0.16 -11.72 10.11
N THR A 363 -1.31 -11.07 9.90
CA THR A 363 -2.30 -11.46 8.89
C THR A 363 -1.67 -11.51 7.49
N ASN A 364 -0.91 -10.47 7.12
CA ASN A 364 -0.19 -10.40 5.84
C ASN A 364 0.83 -11.54 5.67
N ALA A 365 1.61 -11.85 6.72
CA ALA A 365 2.56 -12.96 6.70
C ALA A 365 1.86 -14.32 6.55
N ILE A 366 0.72 -14.51 7.23
CA ILE A 366 -0.09 -15.74 7.10
C ILE A 366 -0.64 -15.88 5.68
N GLN A 367 -1.14 -14.81 5.06
CA GLN A 367 -1.65 -14.86 3.70
C GLN A 367 -0.58 -15.28 2.67
N VAL A 368 0.64 -14.76 2.81
CA VAL A 368 1.79 -15.17 1.97
C VAL A 368 2.21 -16.61 2.28
N LEU A 369 2.16 -17.03 3.54
CA LEU A 369 2.49 -18.39 3.95
C LEU A 369 1.51 -19.43 3.36
N GLU A 370 0.22 -19.10 3.23
CA GLU A 370 -0.77 -19.99 2.59
C GLU A 370 -0.41 -20.26 1.12
N GLN A 371 -0.03 -19.23 0.36
CA GLN A 371 0.48 -19.39 -1.01
C GLN A 371 1.70 -20.30 -1.06
N PHE A 372 2.66 -20.06 -0.16
CA PHE A 372 3.87 -20.86 -0.08
C PHE A 372 3.56 -22.35 0.18
N LYS A 373 2.69 -22.66 1.15
CA LYS A 373 2.30 -24.05 1.48
C LYS A 373 1.67 -24.77 0.30
N VAL A 374 0.74 -24.11 -0.40
CA VAL A 374 0.06 -24.70 -1.56
C VAL A 374 1.05 -24.91 -2.71
N LYS A 375 1.87 -23.90 -3.06
CA LYS A 375 2.91 -24.04 -4.10
C LYS A 375 3.92 -25.14 -3.75
N MET A 376 4.35 -25.24 -2.50
CA MET A 376 5.25 -26.30 -2.05
C MET A 376 4.64 -27.69 -2.26
N THR A 377 3.37 -27.86 -1.87
CA THR A 377 2.65 -29.14 -2.03
C THR A 377 2.51 -29.51 -3.50
N GLN A 378 2.07 -28.56 -4.33
CA GLN A 378 1.97 -28.74 -5.78
C GLN A 378 3.32 -29.15 -6.41
N LYS A 379 4.42 -28.48 -6.04
CA LYS A 379 5.76 -28.81 -6.56
C LYS A 379 6.24 -30.16 -6.05
N LYS A 380 5.93 -30.54 -4.82
CA LYS A 380 6.27 -31.86 -4.27
C LYS A 380 5.55 -33.00 -5.00
N GLU A 381 4.28 -32.79 -5.38
CA GLU A 381 3.47 -33.79 -6.08
C GLU A 381 3.84 -33.94 -7.57
N THR A 382 4.30 -32.86 -8.20
CA THR A 382 4.63 -32.81 -9.63
C THR A 382 6.10 -33.04 -9.95
N THR A 383 6.98 -32.97 -8.95
CA THR A 383 8.44 -33.18 -9.14
C THR A 383 8.81 -34.62 -8.76
N LEU A 384 9.77 -35.21 -9.48
CA LEU A 384 10.36 -36.48 -9.09
C LEU A 384 10.95 -36.37 -7.67
N SER A 385 10.62 -37.33 -6.79
CA SER A 385 10.90 -37.22 -5.35
C SER A 385 12.37 -36.98 -4.99
N PHE A 386 13.31 -37.50 -5.79
CA PHE A 386 14.75 -37.32 -5.58
C PHE A 386 15.29 -35.96 -6.05
N LEU A 387 14.51 -35.19 -6.82
CA LEU A 387 14.84 -33.84 -7.27
C LEU A 387 14.19 -32.76 -6.39
N PHE A 388 13.17 -33.13 -5.59
CA PHE A 388 12.49 -32.19 -4.72
C PHE A 388 13.33 -31.89 -3.47
N THR A 389 13.59 -30.61 -3.22
CA THR A 389 14.23 -30.12 -2.00
C THR A 389 13.29 -29.16 -1.28
N SER A 390 12.98 -29.44 -0.02
CA SER A 390 12.15 -28.54 0.80
C SER A 390 12.93 -27.28 1.17
N TYR A 391 12.26 -26.13 1.13
CA TYR A 391 12.79 -24.89 1.69
C TYR A 391 12.94 -25.00 3.22
N GLN A 392 13.98 -24.39 3.80
CA GLN A 392 14.31 -24.49 5.23
C GLN A 392 13.57 -23.44 6.07
N TYR A 393 12.28 -23.63 6.33
CA TYR A 393 11.48 -22.72 7.19
C TYR A 393 11.76 -22.88 8.70
N ILE A 394 12.43 -23.96 9.11
CA ILE A 394 12.76 -24.24 10.52
C ILE A 394 13.57 -23.09 11.13
N SER A 395 14.52 -22.51 10.40
CA SER A 395 15.36 -21.41 10.89
C SER A 395 14.57 -20.13 11.15
N LEU A 396 13.57 -19.83 10.31
CA LEU A 396 12.67 -18.69 10.49
C LEU A 396 11.80 -18.88 11.74
N CYS A 397 11.21 -20.06 11.93
CA CYS A 397 10.45 -20.38 13.14
C CYS A 397 11.33 -20.31 14.40
N GLN A 398 12.56 -20.81 14.32
CA GLN A 398 13.52 -20.70 15.43
C GLN A 398 13.84 -19.25 15.78
N SER A 399 14.03 -18.38 14.78
CA SER A 399 14.24 -16.95 14.99
C SER A 399 13.05 -16.28 15.69
N LEU A 400 11.83 -16.55 15.22
CA LEU A 400 10.61 -16.04 15.85
C LEU A 400 10.48 -16.50 17.32
N ILE A 401 10.73 -17.79 17.59
CA ILE A 401 10.72 -18.33 18.96
C ILE A 401 11.79 -17.65 19.81
N SER A 402 13.01 -17.48 19.31
CA SER A 402 14.11 -16.85 20.03
C SER A 402 13.77 -15.42 20.45
N HIS A 403 13.29 -14.59 19.51
CA HIS A 403 12.88 -13.22 19.81
C HIS A 403 11.69 -13.15 20.77
N SER A 404 10.75 -14.09 20.66
CA SER A 404 9.62 -14.17 21.60
C SER A 404 10.09 -14.51 23.02
N LEU A 405 11.07 -15.41 23.16
CA LEU A 405 11.67 -15.75 24.46
C LEU A 405 12.49 -14.60 25.04
N GLU A 406 13.23 -13.86 24.22
CA GLU A 406 13.92 -12.63 24.64
C GLU A 406 12.93 -11.57 25.17
N GLY A 407 11.82 -11.36 24.46
CA GLY A 407 10.73 -10.49 24.91
C GLY A 407 10.12 -10.96 26.24
N LEU A 408 9.90 -12.27 26.40
CA LEU A 408 9.41 -12.84 27.67
C LEU A 408 10.39 -12.57 28.83
N VAL A 409 11.69 -12.75 28.61
CA VAL A 409 12.73 -12.44 29.60
C VAL A 409 12.74 -10.94 29.94
N TYR A 410 12.60 -10.07 28.93
CA TYR A 410 12.49 -8.63 29.14
C TYR A 410 11.34 -8.30 30.10
N TYR A 411 10.12 -8.79 29.85
CA TYR A 411 8.97 -8.52 30.72
C TYR A 411 9.10 -9.16 32.12
N HIS A 412 9.68 -10.35 32.24
CA HIS A 412 9.98 -10.97 33.55
C HIS A 412 10.98 -10.16 34.40
N THR A 413 11.78 -9.31 33.76
CA THR A 413 12.83 -8.52 34.43
C THR A 413 12.53 -7.02 34.45
N TYR A 414 11.40 -6.60 33.89
CA TYR A 414 11.04 -5.20 33.65
C TYR A 414 11.15 -4.32 34.90
N ASP A 415 10.52 -4.73 36.00
CA ASP A 415 10.50 -3.95 37.23
C ASP A 415 11.78 -4.07 38.07
N ARG A 416 12.71 -4.97 37.72
CA ARG A 416 13.88 -5.26 38.57
C ARG A 416 14.77 -4.04 38.77
N PHE A 417 14.95 -3.21 37.75
CA PHE A 417 15.75 -2.00 37.86
C PHE A 417 15.11 -0.99 38.81
N PHE A 418 13.82 -0.68 38.60
CA PHE A 418 13.09 0.27 39.43
C PHE A 418 12.97 -0.19 40.89
N LEU A 419 12.59 -1.45 41.11
CA LEU A 419 12.53 -2.06 42.44
C LEU A 419 13.91 -2.11 43.08
N GLY A 420 14.95 -2.46 42.31
CA GLY A 420 16.34 -2.48 42.77
C GLY A 420 16.79 -1.09 43.26
N CYS A 421 16.54 -0.03 42.50
CA CYS A 421 16.83 1.34 42.91
C CYS A 421 16.06 1.74 44.17
N SER A 422 14.78 1.40 44.24
CA SER A 422 13.94 1.70 45.40
C SER A 422 14.44 1.01 46.68
N VAL A 423 14.84 -0.27 46.57
CA VAL A 423 15.43 -1.02 47.68
C VAL A 423 16.76 -0.41 48.11
N VAL A 424 17.65 -0.07 47.18
CA VAL A 424 18.94 0.57 47.49
C VAL A 424 18.75 1.93 48.17
N LEU A 425 17.87 2.79 47.65
CA LEU A 425 17.55 4.07 48.27
C LEU A 425 16.93 3.90 49.66
N GLY A 426 16.07 2.89 49.83
CA GLY A 426 15.50 2.52 51.13
C GLY A 426 16.59 2.14 52.15
N PHE A 427 17.53 1.28 51.77
CA PHE A 427 18.65 0.89 52.63
C PHE A 427 19.58 2.07 52.98
N VAL A 428 19.93 2.90 51.99
CA VAL A 428 20.79 4.08 52.21
C VAL A 428 20.10 5.09 53.11
N GLY A 429 18.82 5.38 52.87
CA GLY A 429 18.01 6.27 53.69
C GLY A 429 17.87 5.78 55.12
N TRP A 430 17.55 4.50 55.31
CA TRP A 430 17.44 3.88 56.63
C TRP A 430 18.77 3.89 57.40
N THR A 431 19.87 3.51 56.73
CA THR A 431 21.20 3.51 57.36
C THR A 431 21.61 4.92 57.77
N SER A 432 21.38 5.91 56.91
CA SER A 432 21.65 7.32 57.21
C SER A 432 20.82 7.82 58.39
N TYR A 433 19.54 7.45 58.46
CA TYR A 433 18.66 7.77 59.59
C TYR A 433 19.18 7.15 60.90
N VAL A 434 19.53 5.86 60.89
CA VAL A 434 20.09 5.16 62.06
C VAL A 434 21.40 5.81 62.51
N VAL A 435 22.31 6.13 61.58
CA VAL A 435 23.56 6.83 61.88
C VAL A 435 23.29 8.19 62.52
N LEU A 436 22.35 8.98 61.98
CA LEU A 436 21.95 10.26 62.56
C LEU A 436 21.38 10.12 63.98
N VAL A 437 20.56 9.10 64.23
CA VAL A 437 20.01 8.80 65.57
C VAL A 437 21.11 8.43 66.55
N ILE A 438 22.05 7.58 66.14
CA ILE A 438 23.20 7.17 66.97
C ILE A 438 24.08 8.38 67.28
N LEU A 439 24.42 9.20 66.29
CA LEU A 439 25.21 10.43 66.49
C LEU A 439 24.50 11.41 67.43
N LYS A 440 23.19 11.62 67.27
CA LYS A 440 22.40 12.48 68.16
C LYS A 440 22.38 11.97 69.60
N THR A 441 22.29 10.65 69.80
CA THR A 441 22.12 10.03 71.13
C THR A 441 23.46 9.86 71.85
N HIS A 442 24.52 9.47 71.14
CA HIS A 442 25.78 9.05 71.76
C HIS A 442 26.96 10.00 71.51
N ALA A 443 26.92 10.87 70.48
CA ALA A 443 28.03 11.78 70.20
C ALA A 443 27.94 13.13 70.95
N SER A 444 26.95 13.33 71.84
CA SER A 444 26.80 14.56 72.64
C SER A 444 26.89 15.87 71.83
N LEU A 445 26.38 15.87 70.59
CA LEU A 445 26.38 17.05 69.70
C LEU A 445 25.45 18.20 70.19
N ASN A 446 24.71 17.99 71.29
CA ASN A 446 23.86 18.98 71.97
C ASN A 446 24.32 19.30 73.41
N ARG A 447 25.63 19.32 73.70
CA ARG A 447 26.10 19.96 74.95
C ARG A 447 26.34 21.44 74.72
N HIS A 448 25.32 22.26 75.03
CA HIS A 448 25.56 23.66 75.40
C HIS A 448 26.58 23.68 76.55
N PRO A 449 27.64 24.52 76.50
CA PRO A 449 28.53 24.67 77.63
C PRO A 449 27.77 25.36 78.77
N ASN A 450 27.40 24.59 79.79
CA ASN A 450 26.81 25.14 81.01
C ASN A 450 27.88 25.93 81.77
N LEU A 451 27.77 27.25 81.68
CA LEU A 451 28.29 28.21 82.65
C LEU A 451 27.74 27.85 84.03
N SER A 452 28.62 27.43 84.95
CA SER A 452 28.56 27.59 86.42
C SER A 452 29.08 26.36 87.18
N LYS A 453 30.32 26.47 87.65
CA LYS A 453 30.81 25.96 88.95
C LYS A 453 32.04 26.82 89.29
N GLN A 454 31.79 27.96 89.95
CA GLN A 454 32.07 28.22 91.38
C GLN A 454 33.58 28.39 91.62
N MET A 455 34.11 29.62 91.71
CA MET A 455 34.14 30.46 92.92
C MET A 455 34.51 29.67 94.19
N MET A 456 35.81 29.53 94.44
CA MET A 456 36.48 30.07 95.62
C MET A 456 37.97 30.21 95.35
#